data_AF-A0A2E3ZTX7-F1
#
_entry.id   AF-A0A2E3ZTX7-F1
#
_cell.length_a   1.000
_cell.length_b   1.000
_cell.length_c   1.000
_cell.angle_alpha   90.00
_cell.angle_beta   90.00
_cell.angle_gamma   90.00
#
_symmetry.space_group_name_H-M   'P 1'
#
loop_
_entity.id
_entity.type
_entity.pdbx_description
1 polymer ?
#
loop_
_entity_poly.entity_id
_entity_poly.type
_entity_poly.pdbx_seq_one_letter_code
_entity_poly.pdbx_strand_id
1 'polypeptide(L)'
;MKIFLLIIIIFSIVGTKFMATNQINQIKKLEKEIYKIDNEIEKLRTDYSYFSSPQNLKNINKTELKLVPIEQIDIIKLGDE
;
A
#
# COMPACT_ATOMS: atom_id res chain seq x y z
N MET A 1 -47.48 31.25 -1.93
CA MET A 1 -46.83 30.41 -0.90
C MET A 1 -46.53 28.99 -1.37
N LYS A 2 -47.52 28.19 -1.83
CA LYS A 2 -47.31 26.79 -2.25
C LYS A 2 -46.28 26.60 -3.39
N ILE A 3 -46.30 27.45 -4.41
CA ILE A 3 -45.35 27.42 -5.53
C ILE A 3 -43.91 27.72 -5.06
N PHE A 4 -43.77 28.65 -4.11
CA PHE A 4 -42.47 29.00 -3.53
C PHE A 4 -41.84 27.83 -2.78
N LEU A 5 -42.64 27.10 -1.99
CA LEU A 5 -42.20 25.87 -1.33
C LEU A 5 -41.78 24.79 -2.33
N LEU A 6 -42.52 24.65 -3.44
CA LEU A 6 -42.21 23.70 -4.50
C LEU A 6 -40.86 23.99 -5.16
N ILE A 7 -40.56 25.27 -5.42
CA ILE A 7 -39.26 25.70 -5.99
C ILE A 7 -38.11 25.41 -5.02
N ILE A 8 -38.29 25.67 -3.72
CA ILE A 8 -37.28 25.39 -2.69
C ILE A 8 -36.97 23.88 -2.63
N ILE A 9 -38.00 23.03 -2.69
CA ILE A 9 -37.84 21.57 -2.69
C ILE A 9 -37.06 21.12 -3.93
N ILE A 10 -37.40 21.65 -5.11
CA ILE A 10 -36.70 21.32 -6.36
C ILE A 10 -35.22 21.74 -6.27
N PHE A 11 -34.94 22.96 -5.80
CA PHE A 11 -33.56 23.42 -5.61
C PHE A 11 -32.79 22.56 -4.62
N SER A 12 -33.42 22.15 -3.52
CA SER A 12 -32.80 21.25 -2.54
C SER A 12 -32.45 19.89 -3.14
N ILE A 13 -33.32 19.32 -3.99
CA ILE A 13 -33.07 18.03 -4.64
C ILE A 13 -31.94 18.14 -5.66
N VAL A 14 -31.92 19.20 -6.45
CA VAL A 14 -30.87 19.42 -7.46
C VAL A 14 -29.53 19.69 -6.77
N GLY A 15 -29.52 20.52 -5.72
CA GLY A 15 -28.31 20.84 -4.95
C GLY A 15 -27.70 19.60 -4.29
N THR A 16 -28.52 18.76 -3.66
CA THR A 16 -28.05 17.52 -3.04
C THR A 16 -27.52 16.53 -4.06
N LYS A 17 -28.21 16.34 -5.21
CA LYS A 17 -27.70 15.49 -6.31
C LYS A 17 -26.37 15.97 -6.86
N PHE A 18 -26.22 17.28 -7.05
CA PHE A 18 -24.97 17.87 -7.53
C PHE A 18 -23.82 17.62 -6.54
N MET A 19 -24.07 17.87 -5.25
CA MET A 19 -23.08 17.66 -4.20
C MET A 19 -22.68 16.19 -4.08
N ALA A 20 -23.64 15.26 -4.11
CA ALA A 20 -23.39 13.82 -4.10
C ALA A 20 -22.55 13.39 -5.32
N THR A 21 -22.87 13.89 -6.51
CA THR A 21 -22.10 13.60 -7.74
C THR A 21 -20.65 14.08 -7.62
N ASN A 22 -20.44 15.28 -7.07
CA ASN A 22 -19.10 15.81 -6.84
C ASN A 22 -18.31 14.95 -5.85
N GLN A 23 -18.95 14.52 -4.76
CA GLN A 23 -18.35 13.61 -3.77
C GLN A 23 -17.96 12.27 -4.40
N ILE A 24 -18.84 11.65 -5.20
CA ILE A 24 -18.54 10.40 -5.92
C ILE A 24 -17.31 10.56 -6.82
N ASN A 25 -17.19 11.69 -7.52
CA ASN A 25 -16.04 11.94 -8.39
C ASN A 25 -14.73 12.09 -7.59
N GLN A 26 -14.78 12.71 -6.40
CA GLN A 26 -13.61 12.80 -5.53
C GLN A 26 -13.23 11.42 -4.97
N ILE A 27 -14.21 10.61 -4.56
CA ILE A 27 -13.97 9.23 -4.11
C ILE A 27 -13.28 8.43 -5.21
N LYS A 28 -13.77 8.50 -6.46
CA LYS A 28 -13.13 7.80 -7.60
C LYS A 28 -11.69 8.25 -7.85
N LYS A 29 -11.36 9.52 -7.60
CA LYS A 29 -9.98 10.00 -7.71
C LYS A 29 -9.11 9.39 -6.61
N LEU A 30 -9.60 9.39 -5.37
CA LEU A 30 -8.90 8.77 -4.24
C LEU A 30 -8.69 7.27 -4.44
N GLU A 31 -9.71 6.54 -4.90
CA GLU A 31 -9.59 5.11 -5.23
C GLU A 31 -8.48 4.85 -6.26
N LYS A 32 -8.37 5.71 -7.27
CA LYS A 32 -7.32 5.60 -8.29
C LYS A 32 -5.92 5.88 -7.71
N GLU A 33 -5.80 6.82 -6.78
CA GLU A 33 -4.54 7.12 -6.11
C GLU A 33 -4.12 5.99 -5.17
N ILE A 34 -5.06 5.45 -4.39
CA ILE A 34 -4.83 4.27 -3.54
C ILE A 34 -4.33 3.10 -4.39
N TYR A 35 -4.99 2.81 -5.51
CA TYR A 35 -4.56 1.74 -6.40
C TYR A 35 -3.14 1.92 -6.95
N LYS A 36 -2.70 3.17 -7.21
CA LYS A 36 -1.32 3.43 -7.62
C LYS A 36 -0.34 3.14 -6.49
N ILE A 37 -0.65 3.62 -5.28
CA ILE A 37 0.17 3.41 -4.09
C ILE A 37 0.31 1.90 -3.81
N ASP A 38 -0.78 1.13 -3.87
CA ASP A 38 -0.75 -0.31 -3.64
C ASP A 38 0.18 -1.03 -4.65
N ASN A 39 0.14 -0.64 -5.92
CA ASN A 39 1.04 -1.20 -6.93
C ASN A 39 2.51 -0.83 -6.67
N GLU A 40 2.78 0.40 -6.24
CA GLU A 40 4.13 0.82 -5.87
C GLU A 40 4.66 0.04 -4.66
N ILE A 41 3.80 -0.19 -3.65
CA ILE A 41 4.12 -1.01 -2.48
C ILE A 41 4.45 -2.45 -2.91
N GLU A 42 3.64 -3.06 -3.77
CA GLU A 42 3.87 -4.44 -4.19
C GLU A 42 5.16 -4.58 -5.03
N LYS A 43 5.45 -3.59 -5.87
CA LYS A 43 6.72 -3.51 -6.59
C LYS A 43 7.90 -3.44 -5.63
N LEU A 44 7.86 -2.51 -4.67
CA LEU A 44 8.92 -2.36 -3.67
C LEU A 44 9.10 -3.64 -2.86
N ARG A 45 8.01 -4.29 -2.45
CA ARG A 45 8.04 -5.56 -1.72
C ARG A 45 8.73 -6.66 -2.53
N THR A 46 8.43 -6.75 -3.82
CA THR A 46 9.05 -7.70 -4.74
C THR A 46 10.54 -7.41 -4.90
N ASP A 47 10.91 -6.16 -5.13
CA ASP A 47 12.30 -5.72 -5.25
C ASP A 47 13.08 -6.04 -3.96
N TYR A 48 12.53 -5.72 -2.79
CA TYR A 48 13.14 -6.05 -1.51
C TYR A 48 13.33 -7.55 -1.33
N SER A 49 12.32 -8.35 -1.65
CA SER A 49 12.40 -9.82 -1.55
C SER A 49 13.49 -10.38 -2.47
N TYR A 50 13.65 -9.79 -3.65
CA TYR A 50 14.75 -10.13 -4.55
C TYR A 50 16.11 -9.75 -3.94
N PHE A 51 16.30 -8.50 -3.49
CA PHE A 51 17.56 -8.05 -2.89
C PHE A 51 17.94 -8.83 -1.63
N SER A 52 16.98 -9.15 -0.78
CA SER A 52 17.19 -9.91 0.45
C SER A 52 17.25 -11.42 0.22
N SER A 53 17.17 -11.90 -1.02
CA SER A 53 17.28 -13.33 -1.29
C SER A 53 18.68 -13.84 -0.91
N PRO A 54 18.81 -15.07 -0.37
CA PRO A 54 20.10 -15.62 0.03
C PRO A 54 21.15 -15.61 -1.10
N GLN A 55 20.72 -15.77 -2.35
CA GLN A 55 21.61 -15.73 -3.51
C GLN A 55 22.19 -14.33 -3.72
N ASN A 56 21.35 -13.29 -3.66
CA ASN A 56 21.80 -11.91 -3.83
C ASN A 56 22.61 -11.41 -2.64
N LEU A 57 22.22 -11.78 -1.42
CA LEU A 57 23.01 -11.49 -0.22
C LEU A 57 24.40 -12.16 -0.28
N LYS A 58 24.48 -13.41 -0.76
CA LYS A 58 25.79 -14.07 -1.00
C LYS A 58 26.62 -13.35 -2.05
N ASN A 59 25.99 -12.84 -3.10
CA ASN A 59 26.68 -12.09 -4.16
C ASN A 59 27.24 -10.77 -3.61
N ILE A 60 26.40 -9.97 -2.92
CA ILE A 60 26.80 -8.71 -2.27
C ILE A 60 27.93 -8.97 -1.27
N ASN A 61 27.83 -10.06 -0.50
CA ASN A 61 28.88 -10.41 0.44
C ASN A 61 30.21 -10.74 -0.25
N LYS A 62 30.18 -11.39 -1.42
CA LYS A 62 31.41 -11.72 -2.17
C LYS A 62 32.02 -10.50 -2.85
N THR A 63 31.20 -9.58 -3.35
CA THR A 63 31.67 -8.45 -4.18
C THR A 63 32.01 -7.22 -3.36
N GLU A 64 31.25 -6.93 -2.30
CA GLU A 64 31.30 -5.65 -1.58
C GLU A 64 31.71 -5.80 -0.12
N LEU A 65 31.05 -6.67 0.64
CA LEU A 65 31.16 -6.65 2.11
C LEU A 65 32.26 -7.58 2.65
N LYS A 66 32.55 -8.70 1.97
CA LYS A 66 33.53 -9.73 2.36
C LYS A 66 33.39 -10.21 3.82
N LEU A 67 32.15 -10.27 4.32
CA LEU A 67 31.85 -10.77 5.66
C LEU A 67 32.13 -12.26 5.71
N VAL A 68 32.89 -12.67 6.71
CA VAL A 68 33.02 -14.08 7.07
C VAL A 68 31.77 -14.51 7.87
N PRO A 69 31.26 -15.73 7.66
CA PRO A 69 30.22 -16.28 8.51
C PRO A 69 30.66 -16.22 9.97
N ILE A 70 29.77 -15.79 10.86
CA ILE A 70 29.98 -16.00 12.29
C ILE A 70 29.75 -17.49 12.52
N GLU A 71 30.83 -18.23 12.75
CA GLU A 71 30.73 -19.61 13.22
C GLU A 71 30.16 -19.56 14.64
N GLN A 72 28.89 -19.92 14.82
CA GLN A 72 28.32 -20.12 16.15
C GLN A 72 28.81 -21.47 16.68
N ILE A 73 29.93 -21.44 17.40
CA ILE A 73 30.55 -22.62 18.00
C ILE A 73 29.69 -23.16 19.18
N ASP A 74 28.80 -22.33 19.74
CA ASP A 74 28.10 -22.60 21.00
C ASP A 74 26.60 -22.93 20.84
N ILE A 75 26.18 -23.65 19.79
CA ILE A 75 24.81 -24.18 19.73
C ILE A 75 24.74 -25.52 20.48
N ILE A 76 24.45 -25.48 21.77
CA ILE A 76 24.07 -26.68 22.54
C ILE A 76 22.63 -27.04 22.15
N LYS A 77 22.44 -28.15 21.44
CA LYS A 77 21.10 -28.75 21.25
C LYS A 77 20.57 -29.17 22.63
N LEU A 78 19.55 -28.47 23.12
CA LEU A 78 18.77 -28.91 24.27
C LEU A 78 17.81 -30.02 23.81
N GLY A 79 18.17 -31.27 24.12
CA GLY A 79 17.28 -32.42 23.98
C GLY A 79 17.84 -33.51 23.09
N ASP A 80 18.54 -34.46 23.73
CA ASP A 80 18.62 -35.87 23.36
C ASP A 80 18.99 -36.60 24.68
N GLU A 81 18.02 -36.72 25.59
CA GLU A 81 17.99 -37.73 26.67
C GLU A 81 16.98 -38.83 26.29
#